data_AF-A0A485JFQ7-F1
#
_entry.id   AF-A0A485JFQ7-F1
#
_cell.length_a   1.000
_cell.length_b   1.000
_cell.length_c   1.000
_cell.angle_alpha   90.00
_cell.angle_beta   90.00
_cell.angle_gamma   90.00
#
_symmetry.space_group_name_H-M   'P 1'
#
loop_
_entity.id
_entity.type
_entity.pdbx_description
1 polymer ?
#
loop_
_entity_poly.entity_id
_entity_poly.type
_entity_poly.pdbx_seq_one_letter_code
_entity_poly.pdbx_strand_id
1 'polypeptide(L)'
;MYLFLQNLRATLIPALAVPVVLLGTFGVLALFGYSINTLTLFAMVLAIGLLVDDAIVVVENVERIMRDEGLPAREATEKSMGEISGALVAIALVLSAVFLPMAFFGDLRG
;
A
#
# COMPACT_ATOMS: atom_id res chain seq x y z
N MET A 1 -5.60 -7.50 -11.50
CA MET A 1 -6.04 -8.04 -10.19
C MET A 1 -7.05 -9.17 -10.31
N TYR A 2 -8.23 -8.94 -10.90
CA TYR A 2 -9.26 -10.00 -11.05
C TYR A 2 -8.77 -11.27 -11.75
N LEU A 3 -7.94 -11.13 -12.79
CA LEU A 3 -7.42 -12.25 -13.59
C LEU A 3 -6.48 -13.18 -12.80
N PHE A 4 -5.78 -12.66 -11.78
CA PHE A 4 -4.79 -13.41 -11.01
C PHE A 4 -5.40 -14.11 -9.78
N LEU A 5 -6.38 -13.47 -9.14
CA LEU A 5 -6.97 -14.02 -7.91
C LEU A 5 -8.16 -14.96 -8.17
N GLN A 6 -8.81 -14.89 -9.35
CA GLN A 6 -10.01 -15.67 -9.72
C GLN A 6 -11.15 -15.65 -8.68
N ASN A 7 -11.07 -14.76 -7.69
CA ASN A 7 -11.98 -14.61 -6.57
C ASN A 7 -12.30 -13.12 -6.41
N LEU A 8 -13.57 -12.77 -6.59
CA LEU A 8 -14.06 -11.38 -6.50
C LEU A 8 -13.82 -10.79 -5.11
N ARG A 9 -13.89 -11.61 -4.05
CA ARG A 9 -13.74 -11.14 -2.67
C ARG A 9 -12.32 -10.67 -2.36
N ALA A 10 -11.32 -11.43 -2.80
CA ALA A 10 -9.91 -11.06 -2.65
C ALA A 10 -9.57 -9.80 -3.46
N THR A 11 -10.20 -9.63 -4.62
CA THR A 11 -10.03 -8.43 -5.47
C THR A 11 -10.64 -7.17 -4.84
N LEU A 12 -11.64 -7.29 -3.95
CA LEU A 12 -12.21 -6.10 -3.30
C LEU A 12 -11.27 -5.47 -2.27
N ILE A 13 -10.36 -6.25 -1.69
CA ILE A 13 -9.50 -5.78 -0.60
C ILE A 13 -8.57 -4.65 -1.08
N PRO A 14 -7.74 -4.82 -2.13
CA PRO A 14 -6.90 -3.71 -2.60
C PRO A 14 -7.72 -2.58 -3.24
N ALA A 15 -8.84 -2.92 -3.90
CA ALA A 15 -9.71 -1.93 -4.56
C ALA A 15 -10.32 -0.94 -3.57
N LEU A 16 -10.58 -1.36 -2.32
CA LEU A 16 -11.07 -0.49 -1.26
C LEU A 16 -9.93 0.13 -0.44
N ALA A 17 -8.81 -0.57 -0.25
CA ALA A 17 -7.67 -0.05 0.51
C ALA A 17 -7.06 1.19 -0.15
N VAL A 18 -6.87 1.17 -1.48
CA VAL A 18 -6.23 2.29 -2.20
C VAL A 18 -6.98 3.62 -2.02
N PRO A 19 -8.31 3.71 -2.24
CA PRO A 19 -9.06 4.95 -1.97
C PRO A 19 -8.92 5.45 -0.52
N VAL A 20 -8.92 4.55 0.46
CA VAL A 20 -8.80 4.93 1.88
C VAL A 20 -7.45 5.57 2.15
N VAL A 21 -6.36 5.00 1.63
CA VAL A 21 -5.02 5.57 1.79
C VAL A 21 -4.90 6.91 1.06
N LEU A 22 -5.43 7.03 -0.15
CA LEU A 22 -5.41 8.30 -0.90
C LEU A 22 -6.14 9.43 -0.15
N LEU A 23 -7.31 9.15 0.42
CA LEU A 23 -8.03 10.10 1.26
C LEU A 23 -7.22 10.50 2.50
N GLY A 24 -6.54 9.55 3.14
CA GLY A 24 -5.61 9.81 4.23
C GLY A 24 -4.46 10.74 3.80
N THR A 25 -3.86 10.48 2.64
CA THR A 25 -2.80 11.31 2.06
C THR A 25 -3.27 12.75 1.82
N PHE A 26 -4.47 12.94 1.26
CA PHE A 26 -5.04 14.29 1.12
C PHE A 26 -5.21 14.99 2.48
N GLY A 27 -5.63 14.26 3.51
CA GLY A 27 -5.71 14.78 4.88
C GLY A 27 -4.35 15.24 5.41
N VAL A 28 -3.31 14.44 5.21
CA VAL A 28 -1.93 14.80 5.60
C VAL A 28 -1.43 16.02 4.81
N LEU A 29 -1.63 16.05 3.50
CA LEU A 29 -1.24 17.20 2.67
C LEU A 29 -1.92 18.49 3.13
N ALA A 30 -3.21 18.42 3.45
CA ALA A 30 -3.95 19.57 3.99
C ALA A 30 -3.42 20.04 5.34
N LEU A 31 -3.04 19.12 6.25
CA LEU A 31 -2.44 19.45 7.54
C LEU A 31 -1.08 20.16 7.40
N PHE A 32 -0.28 19.77 6.41
CA PHE A 32 1.00 20.42 6.11
C PHE A 32 0.87 21.64 5.18
N GLY A 33 -0.35 22.04 4.80
CA GLY A 33 -0.62 23.22 3.97
C GLY A 33 -0.21 23.07 2.50
N TYR A 34 -0.04 21.85 2.00
CA TYR A 34 0.22 21.60 0.59
C TYR A 34 -1.04 21.79 -0.27
N SER A 35 -0.86 22.35 -1.47
CA SER A 35 -1.93 22.50 -2.46
C SER A 35 -2.02 21.29 -3.38
N ILE A 36 -3.22 21.03 -3.92
CA ILE A 36 -3.40 20.05 -5.00
C ILE A 36 -2.97 20.72 -6.30
N ASN A 37 -1.86 20.25 -6.84
CA ASN A 37 -1.26 20.72 -8.10
C ASN A 37 -0.72 19.54 -8.91
N THR A 38 -0.24 19.80 -10.12
CA THR A 38 0.24 18.77 -11.05
C THR A 38 1.34 17.89 -10.44
N LEU A 39 2.25 18.43 -9.62
CA LEU A 39 3.31 17.64 -8.97
C LEU A 39 2.72 16.67 -7.93
N THR A 40 1.84 17.16 -7.06
CA THR A 40 1.19 16.32 -6.04
C THR A 40 0.29 15.24 -6.66
N LEU A 41 -0.43 15.57 -7.73
CA LEU A 41 -1.23 14.59 -8.48
C LEU A 41 -0.34 13.54 -9.16
N PHE A 42 0.80 13.96 -9.74
CA PHE A 42 1.75 13.02 -10.35
C PHE A 42 2.36 12.08 -9.32
N ALA A 43 2.76 12.61 -8.16
CA ALA A 43 3.26 11.81 -7.04
C ALA A 43 2.21 10.79 -6.56
N MET A 44 0.93 11.17 -6.49
CA MET A 44 -0.14 10.23 -6.14
C MET A 44 -0.33 9.13 -7.17
N VAL A 45 -0.26 9.43 -8.47
CA VAL A 45 -0.36 8.41 -9.52
C VAL A 45 0.78 7.39 -9.39
N LEU A 46 2.01 7.85 -9.13
CA LEU A 46 3.15 6.96 -8.88
C LEU A 46 2.95 6.13 -7.60
N ALA A 47 2.43 6.75 -6.54
CA ALA A 47 2.16 6.08 -5.27
C ALA A 47 1.13 4.94 -5.40
N ILE A 48 0.16 5.04 -6.30
CA ILE A 48 -0.83 3.96 -6.51
C ILE A 48 -0.15 2.63 -6.84
N GLY A 49 0.92 2.63 -7.64
CA GLY A 49 1.65 1.39 -7.97
C GLY A 49 2.22 0.71 -6.73
N LEU A 50 2.83 1.50 -5.83
CA LEU A 50 3.37 1.02 -4.55
C LEU A 50 2.27 0.54 -3.60
N LEU A 51 1.17 1.30 -3.49
CA LEU A 51 0.04 0.96 -2.61
C LEU A 51 -0.68 -0.32 -3.03
N VAL A 52 -0.81 -0.54 -4.34
CA VAL A 52 -1.43 -1.76 -4.87
C VAL A 52 -0.53 -2.97 -4.61
N ASP A 53 0.78 -2.82 -4.73
CA ASP A 53 1.74 -3.90 -4.45
C ASP A 53 1.64 -4.38 -3.00
N ASP A 54 1.69 -3.45 -2.03
CA ASP A 54 1.55 -3.77 -0.60
C ASP A 54 0.23 -4.53 -0.29
N ALA A 55 -0.88 -4.05 -0.84
CA ALA A 55 -2.18 -4.68 -0.63
C ALA A 55 -2.29 -6.06 -1.31
N ILE A 56 -1.64 -6.25 -2.47
CA ILE A 56 -1.62 -7.54 -3.16
C ILE A 56 -0.78 -8.55 -2.37
N VAL A 57 0.43 -8.17 -1.92
CA VAL A 57 1.33 -9.07 -1.17
C VAL A 57 0.63 -9.63 0.07
N VAL A 58 -0.13 -8.80 0.80
CA VAL A 58 -0.90 -9.26 1.97
C VAL A 58 -1.97 -10.27 1.58
N VAL A 59 -2.79 -9.94 0.58
CA VAL A 59 -3.92 -10.79 0.14
C VAL A 59 -3.41 -12.11 -0.45
N GLU A 60 -2.35 -12.07 -1.24
CA GLU A 60 -1.74 -13.25 -1.85
C GLU A 60 -1.14 -14.19 -0.80
N ASN A 61 -0.46 -13.64 0.21
CA ASN A 61 0.09 -14.48 1.27
C ASN A 61 -1.00 -15.15 2.13
N VAL A 62 -2.10 -14.43 2.40
CA VAL A 62 -3.26 -15.02 3.09
C VAL A 62 -3.89 -16.13 2.25
N GLU A 63 -4.15 -15.89 0.96
CA GLU A 63 -4.75 -16.88 0.06
C GLU A 63 -3.85 -18.12 -0.09
N ARG A 64 -2.53 -17.92 -0.16
CA ARG A 64 -1.54 -19.00 -0.16
C ARG A 64 -1.66 -19.88 1.07
N ILE A 65 -1.68 -19.30 2.27
CA ILE A 65 -1.82 -20.06 3.53
C ILE A 65 -3.18 -20.77 3.61
N MET A 66 -4.26 -20.12 3.20
CA MET A 66 -5.59 -20.75 3.15
C MET A 66 -5.62 -21.95 2.21
N ARG A 67 -4.93 -21.86 1.07
CA ARG A 67 -4.86 -22.92 0.06
C ARG A 67 -3.95 -24.08 0.46
N ASP A 68 -2.77 -23.78 0.99
CA ASP A 68 -1.73 -24.77 1.30
C ASP A 68 -2.01 -25.50 2.63
N GLU A 69 -2.55 -24.80 3.62
CA GLU A 69 -2.77 -25.33 4.98
C GLU A 69 -4.23 -25.56 5.33
N GLY A 70 -5.17 -25.08 4.51
CA GLY A 70 -6.62 -25.27 4.73
C GLY A 70 -7.17 -24.49 5.92
N LEU A 71 -6.46 -23.46 6.40
CA LEU A 71 -6.87 -22.67 7.55
C LEU A 71 -8.06 -21.74 7.22
N PRO A 72 -8.94 -21.45 8.19
CA PRO A 72 -9.99 -20.46 8.02
C PRO A 72 -9.40 -19.05 7.86
N ALA A 73 -10.11 -18.16 7.16
CA ALA A 73 -9.60 -16.85 6.74
C ALA A 73 -8.99 -16.00 7.88
N ARG A 74 -9.59 -16.05 9.08
CA ARG A 74 -9.08 -15.33 10.24
C ARG A 74 -7.73 -15.86 10.71
N GLU A 75 -7.61 -17.17 10.90
CA GLU A 75 -6.37 -17.82 11.35
C GLU A 75 -5.27 -17.70 10.31
N ALA A 76 -5.61 -17.85 9.02
CA ALA A 76 -4.68 -17.62 7.92
C ALA A 76 -4.17 -16.17 7.88
N THR A 77 -5.02 -15.19 8.20
CA THR A 77 -4.61 -13.78 8.29
C THR A 77 -3.67 -13.54 9.46
N GLU A 78 -3.98 -14.06 10.65
CA GLU A 78 -3.12 -13.92 11.83
C GLU A 78 -1.74 -14.55 11.58
N LYS A 79 -1.69 -15.74 10.96
CA LYS A 79 -0.44 -16.40 10.58
C LYS A 79 0.32 -15.62 9.51
N SER A 80 -0.37 -15.22 8.44
CA SER A 80 0.21 -14.44 7.33
C SER A 80 0.90 -13.18 7.84
N MET A 81 0.22 -12.42 8.69
CA MET A 81 0.79 -11.19 9.25
C MET A 81 2.04 -11.46 10.10
N GLY A 82 2.10 -12.60 10.80
CA GLY A 82 3.32 -13.01 11.50
C GLY A 82 4.53 -13.24 10.58
N GLU A 83 4.31 -13.68 9.35
CA GLU A 83 5.37 -13.94 8.37
C GLU A 83 5.84 -12.67 7.66
N ILE A 84 4.92 -11.76 7.29
CA ILE A 84 5.24 -10.63 6.40
C ILE A 84 5.36 -9.27 7.09
N SER A 85 4.89 -9.10 8.33
CA SER A 85 4.89 -7.78 8.99
C SER A 85 6.29 -7.15 9.07
N GLY A 86 7.31 -7.96 9.37
CA GLY A 86 8.69 -7.48 9.42
C GLY A 86 9.19 -6.98 8.05
N ALA A 87 8.81 -7.68 6.98
CA ALA A 87 9.13 -7.28 5.61
C ALA A 87 8.40 -5.98 5.21
N LEU A 88 7.11 -5.85 5.53
CA LEU A 88 6.33 -4.64 5.25
C LEU A 88 6.90 -3.39 5.95
N VAL A 89 7.28 -3.53 7.22
CA VAL A 89 7.94 -2.44 7.96
C VAL A 89 9.30 -2.11 7.34
N ALA A 90 10.09 -3.11 6.94
CA ALA A 90 11.35 -2.88 6.27
C ALA A 90 11.17 -2.14 4.93
N ILE A 91 10.17 -2.52 4.12
CA ILE A 91 9.82 -1.84 2.87
C ILE A 91 9.47 -0.38 3.15
N ALA A 92 8.61 -0.11 4.13
CA ALA A 92 8.23 1.26 4.50
C ALA A 92 9.44 2.11 4.91
N LEU A 93 10.36 1.55 5.69
CA LEU A 93 11.59 2.23 6.10
C LEU A 93 12.54 2.49 4.91
N VAL A 94 12.71 1.51 4.02
CA VAL A 94 13.55 1.64 2.82
C VAL A 94 12.96 2.69 1.88
N LEU A 95 11.66 2.65 1.60
CA LEU A 95 10.99 3.66 0.79
C LEU A 95 11.11 5.04 1.42
N SER A 96 10.93 5.15 2.74
CA SER A 96 11.15 6.41 3.45
C SER A 96 12.59 6.89 3.26
N ALA A 97 13.59 6.03 3.40
CA ALA A 97 14.99 6.39 3.19
C ALA A 97 15.30 6.83 1.75
N VAL A 98 14.56 6.34 0.75
CA VAL A 98 14.71 6.72 -0.67
C VAL A 98 14.00 8.03 -0.99
N PHE A 99 12.76 8.21 -0.52
CA PHE A 99 11.91 9.35 -0.89
C PHE A 99 12.10 10.56 0.03
N LEU A 100 12.40 10.36 1.31
CA LEU A 100 12.54 11.47 2.27
C LEU A 100 13.70 12.43 1.90
N PRO A 101 14.88 11.99 1.41
CA PRO A 101 15.93 12.89 0.95
C PRO A 101 15.46 13.85 -0.15
N MET A 102 14.58 13.42 -1.05
CA MET A 102 14.06 14.26 -2.14
C MET A 102 13.30 15.49 -1.62
N ALA A 103 12.71 15.43 -0.43
CA ALA A 103 12.05 16.56 0.21
C ALA A 103 13.02 17.67 0.66
N PHE A 104 14.32 17.35 0.80
CA PHE A 104 15.35 18.30 1.23
C PHE A 104 16.13 18.93 0.07
N PHE A 105 15.97 18.43 -1.17
CA PHE A 105 16.51 19.11 -2.35
C PHE A 105 15.67 20.36 -2.61
N GLY A 106 16.21 21.51 -2.19
CA GLY A 106 15.52 22.78 -2.01
C GLY A 106 15.09 23.56 -3.26
N ASP A 107 14.66 22.90 -4.33
CA ASP A 107 14.23 23.59 -5.57
C ASP A 107 12.81 23.20 -6.06
N LEU A 108 11.99 22.57 -5.21
CA LEU A 108 10.58 22.26 -5.50
C LEU A 108 9.59 23.22 -4.80
N ARG A 109 10.10 24.30 -4.18
CA ARG A 109 9.30 25.35 -3.53
C ARG A 109 9.21 26.66 -4.34
N GLY A 110 9.66 26.65 -5.60
CA GLY A 110 9.50 27.74 -6.56
C GLY A 110 8.31 27.52 -7.47
#